data_AF-A0A949YUA9-F1
#
_entry.id   AF-A0A949YUA9-F1
#
_cell.length_a   1.000
_cell.length_b   1.000
_cell.length_c   1.000
_cell.angle_alpha   90.00
_cell.angle_beta   90.00
_cell.angle_gamma   90.00
#
_symmetry.space_group_name_H-M   'P 1'
#
loop_
_entity.id
_entity.type
_entity.pdbx_description
1 polymer ?
#
loop_
_entity_poly.entity_id
_entity_poly.type
_entity_poly.pdbx_seq_one_letter_code
_entity_poly.pdbx_strand_id
1 'polypeptide(L)'
;MTNLNKTLLYVGYGSLLSGYGLLAARRGGRSRLVAIDAEPATVLNARRGLAKPSSHGNYLAMDIEPLDPNLPITARTGLGEADGRGFGALLLTFDRSAAPLISRREEYDPGAFVRLLEHADRAGLRLGEFLLNFARDANFNLLTYRQALRGLLGYTSEGYIFHPLPLEDGRVAIVAIGSGYEGSGDPDVISKRREYGIDHLHNFGSALTITSLDLDRPGQIGYFAECLLGGMHGLAMADLMSGFEPEAPWAAELARRVADVMAVEATHFLDATSLAAENYRRRFAVRGPDPSLEALLRLARLK
;
A
#
# COMPACT_ATOMS: atom_id res chain seq x y z
N MET A 1 -26.72 -1.22 19.83
CA MET A 1 -26.11 -1.73 18.58
C MET A 1 -24.63 -1.90 18.82
N THR A 2 -24.08 -3.08 18.56
CA THR A 2 -22.63 -3.34 18.63
C THR A 2 -21.97 -2.55 17.50
N ASN A 3 -21.11 -1.58 17.82
CA ASN A 3 -20.34 -0.87 16.80
C ASN A 3 -19.29 -1.85 16.24
N LEU A 4 -19.58 -2.46 15.09
CA LEU A 4 -18.74 -3.49 14.45
C LEU A 4 -17.47 -2.90 13.82
N ASN A 5 -17.48 -1.61 13.51
CA ASN A 5 -16.39 -0.86 12.90
C ASN A 5 -15.67 0.03 13.93
N LYS A 6 -15.46 -0.46 15.16
CA LYS A 6 -14.59 0.20 16.15
C LYS A 6 -13.13 0.22 15.69
N THR A 7 -12.73 -0.80 14.94
CA THR A 7 -11.41 -0.89 14.32
C THR A 7 -11.54 -1.13 12.82
N LEU A 8 -10.50 -0.76 12.09
CA LEU A 8 -10.37 -0.95 10.65
C LEU A 8 -9.15 -1.82 10.37
N LEU A 9 -9.35 -2.88 9.60
CA LEU A 9 -8.29 -3.73 9.09
C LEU A 9 -7.85 -3.18 7.73
N TYR A 10 -6.59 -2.78 7.61
CA TYR A 10 -6.04 -2.12 6.43
C TYR A 10 -4.78 -2.84 5.95
N VAL A 11 -4.70 -3.18 4.67
CA VAL A 11 -3.50 -3.77 4.07
C VAL A 11 -2.66 -2.67 3.40
N GLY A 12 -1.48 -2.41 3.96
CA GLY A 12 -0.49 -1.50 3.40
C GLY A 12 0.54 -2.24 2.54
N TYR A 13 0.81 -1.72 1.33
CA TYR A 13 1.71 -2.37 0.36
C TYR A 13 2.73 -1.42 -0.31
N GLY A 14 2.66 -0.11 -0.07
CA GLY A 14 3.64 0.88 -0.55
C GLY A 14 4.46 1.45 0.61
N SER A 15 4.52 2.78 0.72
CA SER A 15 5.19 3.43 1.88
C SER A 15 4.66 2.98 3.25
N LEU A 16 3.46 2.40 3.32
CA LEU A 16 2.90 1.85 4.56
C LEU A 16 3.57 0.57 5.04
N LEU A 17 4.55 0.02 4.30
CA LEU A 17 5.33 -1.15 4.70
C LEU A 17 6.34 -0.86 5.83
N SER A 18 6.59 0.41 6.14
CA SER A 18 7.64 0.84 7.08
C SER A 18 7.10 1.80 8.12
N GLY A 19 7.72 1.82 9.30
CA GLY A 19 7.51 2.81 10.34
C GLY A 19 7.87 4.21 9.86
N TYR A 20 8.99 4.36 9.16
CA TYR A 20 9.38 5.63 8.54
C TYR A 20 8.28 6.18 7.62
N GLY A 21 7.70 5.30 6.80
CA GLY A 21 6.59 5.65 5.95
C GLY A 21 5.31 5.93 6.74
N LEU A 22 4.87 5.04 7.65
CA LEU A 22 3.69 5.23 8.50
C LEU A 22 3.72 6.56 9.25
N LEU A 23 4.85 6.93 9.85
CA LEU A 23 5.03 8.22 10.52
C LEU A 23 5.15 9.41 9.56
N ALA A 24 5.26 9.17 8.25
CA ALA A 24 5.47 10.17 7.21
C ALA A 24 6.72 11.02 7.47
N ALA A 25 7.82 10.37 7.89
CA ALA A 25 9.03 11.03 8.37
C ALA A 25 9.68 11.92 7.29
N ARG A 26 9.78 11.46 6.03
CA ARG A 26 10.28 12.29 4.92
C ARG A 26 9.48 13.58 4.71
N ARG A 27 8.18 13.55 5.05
CA ARG A 27 7.26 14.69 4.90
C ARG A 27 7.11 15.50 6.20
N GLY A 28 8.02 15.34 7.16
CA GLY A 28 8.00 16.05 8.43
C GLY A 28 6.86 15.65 9.37
N GLY A 29 6.28 14.46 9.20
CA GLY A 29 5.28 13.91 10.13
C GLY A 29 3.85 14.43 9.99
N ARG A 30 3.53 15.18 8.91
CA ARG A 30 2.23 15.83 8.69
C ARG A 30 1.05 14.85 8.49
N SER A 31 1.34 13.62 8.07
CA SER A 31 0.34 12.58 7.77
C SER A 31 0.64 11.27 8.52
N ARG A 32 1.10 11.39 9.78
CA ARG A 32 1.45 10.24 10.62
C ARG A 32 0.24 9.33 10.80
N LEU A 33 0.42 8.03 10.59
CA LEU A 33 -0.55 7.01 10.94
C LEU A 33 0.04 6.14 12.04
N VAL A 34 -0.74 5.92 13.08
CA VAL A 34 -0.39 5.03 14.18
C VAL A 34 -1.42 3.92 14.21
N ALA A 35 -1.00 2.71 13.86
CA ALA A 35 -1.80 1.51 14.01
C ALA A 35 -1.76 1.06 15.48
N ILE A 36 -2.83 0.43 15.94
CA ILE A 36 -2.92 -0.17 17.28
C ILE A 36 -2.40 -1.62 17.29
N ASP A 37 -2.29 -2.24 16.11
CA ASP A 37 -1.61 -3.52 15.93
C ASP A 37 -1.10 -3.65 14.49
N ALA A 38 -0.09 -4.50 14.29
CA ALA A 38 0.40 -4.86 12.96
C ALA A 38 0.83 -6.33 12.87
N GLU A 39 0.57 -6.94 11.72
CA GLU A 39 0.95 -8.30 11.38
C GLU A 39 1.54 -8.34 9.96
N PRO A 40 2.53 -9.19 9.69
CA PRO A 40 2.96 -9.43 8.31
C PRO A 40 1.82 -10.08 7.52
N ALA A 41 1.74 -9.74 6.24
CA ALA A 41 0.79 -10.33 5.30
C ALA A 41 1.46 -10.58 3.95
N THR A 42 0.90 -11.50 3.18
CA THR A 42 1.26 -11.77 1.78
C THR A 42 0.04 -11.56 0.91
N VAL A 43 0.11 -10.62 -0.03
CA VAL A 43 -0.98 -10.34 -0.98
C VAL A 43 -0.86 -11.29 -2.18
N LEU A 44 -1.97 -11.91 -2.55
CA LEU A 44 -2.09 -12.92 -3.60
C LEU A 44 -2.97 -12.41 -4.75
N ASN A 45 -2.84 -13.04 -5.93
CA ASN A 45 -3.53 -12.66 -7.17
C ASN A 45 -3.34 -11.18 -7.55
N ALA A 46 -2.20 -10.58 -7.20
CA ALA A 46 -1.89 -9.21 -7.57
C ALA A 46 -0.42 -9.04 -7.91
N ARG A 47 -0.15 -8.08 -8.79
CA ARG A 47 1.17 -7.50 -9.01
C ARG A 47 1.22 -6.11 -8.40
N ARG A 48 2.40 -5.69 -7.98
CA ARG A 48 2.67 -4.39 -7.37
C ARG A 48 3.73 -3.66 -8.16
N GLY A 49 3.60 -2.35 -8.30
CA GLY A 49 4.61 -1.50 -8.95
C GLY A 49 4.26 -0.03 -8.87
N LEU A 50 5.04 0.82 -9.53
CA LEU A 50 4.88 2.27 -9.54
C LEU A 50 3.98 2.67 -10.70
N ALA A 51 2.85 3.30 -10.42
CA ALA A 51 1.96 3.75 -11.50
C ALA A 51 1.12 4.98 -11.14
N LYS A 52 0.95 5.28 -9.86
CA LYS A 52 0.03 6.34 -9.43
C LYS A 52 0.79 7.65 -9.23
N PRO A 53 0.59 8.70 -10.05
CA PRO A 53 1.15 10.01 -9.76
C PRO A 53 0.72 10.46 -8.36
N SER A 54 1.68 10.80 -7.49
CA SER A 54 1.38 11.22 -6.13
C SER A 54 0.97 12.69 -6.08
N SER A 55 0.00 13.05 -5.24
CA SER A 55 -0.26 14.47 -4.95
C SER A 55 0.67 15.05 -3.87
N HIS A 56 1.56 14.23 -3.30
CA HIS A 56 2.52 14.63 -2.27
C HIS A 56 3.89 15.03 -2.84
N GLY A 57 4.03 15.04 -4.17
CA GLY A 57 5.23 15.43 -4.88
C GLY A 57 5.26 14.83 -6.28
N ASN A 58 6.21 15.24 -7.11
CA ASN A 58 6.30 14.79 -8.48
C ASN A 58 6.99 13.42 -8.59
N TYR A 59 6.37 12.38 -8.04
CA TYR A 59 6.84 11.00 -8.12
C TYR A 59 5.66 10.04 -8.30
N LEU A 60 5.96 8.82 -8.74
CA LEU A 60 5.00 7.72 -8.79
C LEU A 60 4.96 6.98 -7.46
N ALA A 61 3.75 6.86 -6.92
CA ALA A 61 3.39 6.01 -5.82
C ALA A 61 3.06 4.59 -6.30
N MET A 62 3.15 3.66 -5.34
CA MET A 62 2.89 2.24 -5.50
C MET A 62 1.42 1.96 -5.77
N ASP A 63 1.10 1.13 -6.74
CA ASP A 63 -0.25 0.66 -7.02
C ASP A 63 -0.24 -0.87 -7.16
N ILE A 64 -1.42 -1.47 -7.15
CA ILE A 64 -1.61 -2.91 -7.36
C ILE A 64 -2.63 -3.18 -8.45
N GLU A 65 -2.42 -4.24 -9.20
CA GLU A 65 -3.33 -4.71 -10.23
C GLU A 65 -3.52 -6.23 -10.10
N PRO A 66 -4.73 -6.76 -10.36
CA PRO A 66 -4.97 -8.19 -10.29
C PRO A 66 -4.17 -8.93 -11.37
N LEU A 67 -3.72 -10.16 -11.06
CA LEU A 67 -3.12 -11.05 -12.07
C LEU A 67 -4.20 -11.71 -12.92
N ASP A 68 -5.23 -12.27 -12.27
CA ASP A 68 -6.49 -12.67 -12.89
C ASP A 68 -7.60 -11.70 -12.46
N PRO A 69 -8.14 -10.87 -13.38
CA PRO A 69 -9.17 -9.88 -13.07
C PRO A 69 -10.53 -10.50 -12.70
N ASN A 70 -10.72 -11.81 -12.90
CA ASN A 70 -11.97 -12.51 -12.54
C ASN A 70 -11.92 -13.11 -11.13
N LEU A 71 -10.76 -13.05 -10.47
CA LEU A 71 -10.55 -13.55 -9.12
C LEU A 71 -10.30 -12.38 -8.15
N PRO A 72 -10.70 -12.50 -6.87
CA PRO A 72 -10.39 -11.48 -5.88
C PRO A 72 -8.88 -11.39 -5.65
N ILE A 73 -8.39 -10.19 -5.36
CA ILE A 73 -7.12 -10.00 -4.66
C ILE A 73 -7.36 -10.42 -3.21
N THR A 74 -6.53 -11.32 -2.68
CA THR A 74 -6.64 -11.82 -1.30
C THR A 74 -5.33 -11.61 -0.54
N ALA A 75 -5.32 -11.86 0.76
CA ALA A 75 -4.07 -12.01 1.49
C ALA A 75 -4.10 -13.13 2.53
N ARG A 76 -2.90 -13.60 2.85
CA ARG A 76 -2.61 -14.53 3.93
C ARG A 76 -1.83 -13.80 5.01
N THR A 77 -2.19 -13.98 6.27
CA THR A 77 -1.43 -13.42 7.41
C THR A 77 -0.22 -14.28 7.73
N GLY A 78 0.82 -13.64 8.29
CA GLY A 78 2.11 -14.28 8.53
C GLY A 78 3.16 -13.90 7.48
N LEU A 79 4.42 -14.25 7.79
CA LEU A 79 5.51 -14.15 6.83
C LEU A 79 5.30 -15.25 5.77
N GLY A 80 5.03 -14.86 4.53
CA GLY A 80 4.81 -15.77 3.40
C GLY A 80 5.96 -16.76 3.23
N GLU A 81 5.67 -17.91 2.61
CA GLU A 81 6.74 -18.82 2.20
C GLU A 81 7.52 -18.23 1.02
N ALA A 82 8.76 -18.66 0.83
CA ALA A 82 9.58 -18.28 -0.32
C ALA A 82 9.13 -18.95 -1.63
N ASP A 83 7.86 -19.36 -1.72
CA ASP A 83 7.28 -20.06 -2.87
C ASP A 83 7.01 -19.13 -4.06
N GLY A 84 7.29 -17.84 -3.90
CA GLY A 84 7.11 -16.80 -4.93
C GLY A 84 5.66 -16.45 -5.20
N ARG A 85 4.70 -16.95 -4.40
CA ARG A 85 3.28 -16.64 -4.57
C ARG A 85 2.93 -15.37 -3.82
N GLY A 86 2.89 -14.26 -4.56
CA GLY A 86 2.47 -12.95 -4.04
C GLY A 86 3.62 -12.06 -3.56
N PHE A 87 3.28 -10.97 -2.88
CA PHE A 87 4.24 -10.00 -2.36
C PHE A 87 3.97 -9.62 -0.90
N GLY A 88 5.02 -9.16 -0.20
CA GLY A 88 4.96 -8.79 1.21
C GLY A 88 4.17 -7.49 1.45
N ALA A 89 3.33 -7.51 2.48
CA ALA A 89 2.48 -6.42 2.92
C ALA A 89 2.38 -6.37 4.45
N LEU A 90 1.75 -5.32 4.98
CA LEU A 90 1.36 -5.23 6.39
C LEU A 90 -0.16 -5.25 6.51
N LEU A 91 -0.67 -6.13 7.37
CA LEU A 91 -2.01 -6.00 7.92
C LEU A 91 -1.94 -5.08 9.14
N LEU A 92 -2.54 -3.91 9.02
CA LEU A 92 -2.56 -2.87 10.03
C LEU A 92 -3.96 -2.79 10.65
N THR A 93 -4.02 -2.73 11.96
CA THR A 93 -5.28 -2.46 12.67
C THR A 93 -5.28 -1.02 13.13
N PHE A 94 -6.29 -0.25 12.72
CA PHE A 94 -6.48 1.13 13.14
C PHE A 94 -7.73 1.28 14.01
N ASP A 95 -7.71 2.22 14.95
CA ASP A 95 -8.95 2.71 15.55
C ASP A 95 -9.78 3.46 14.50
N ARG A 96 -11.11 3.40 14.60
CA ARG A 96 -12.02 4.08 13.67
C ARG A 96 -11.73 5.57 13.54
N SER A 97 -11.29 6.23 14.61
CA SER A 97 -10.95 7.66 14.60
C SER A 97 -9.83 8.01 13.62
N ALA A 98 -9.02 7.03 13.19
CA ALA A 98 -7.99 7.22 12.17
C ALA A 98 -8.57 7.33 10.75
N ALA A 99 -9.85 6.99 10.51
CA ALA A 99 -10.44 6.92 9.18
C ALA A 99 -10.23 8.20 8.34
N PRO A 100 -10.52 9.42 8.84
CA PRO A 100 -10.29 10.64 8.06
C PRO A 100 -8.81 10.84 7.67
N LEU A 101 -7.89 10.37 8.50
CA LEU A 101 -6.45 10.52 8.25
C LEU A 101 -5.94 9.48 7.25
N ILE A 102 -6.42 8.23 7.33
CA ILE A 102 -6.20 7.20 6.32
C ILE A 102 -6.68 7.74 4.96
N SER A 103 -7.91 8.27 4.91
CA SER A 103 -8.49 8.85 3.70
C SER A 103 -7.62 9.96 3.09
N ARG A 104 -7.19 10.94 3.90
CA ARG A 104 -6.30 12.01 3.41
C ARG A 104 -4.99 11.48 2.86
N ARG A 105 -4.43 10.45 3.51
CA ARG A 105 -3.16 9.86 3.10
C ARG A 105 -3.27 9.09 1.78
N GLU A 106 -4.41 8.46 1.54
CA GLU A 106 -4.71 7.80 0.27
C GLU A 106 -5.33 8.77 -0.75
N GLU A 107 -5.32 10.07 -0.47
CA GLU A 107 -5.84 11.12 -1.37
C GLU A 107 -7.31 10.86 -1.76
N TYR A 108 -8.10 10.40 -0.79
CA TYR A 108 -9.54 10.17 -0.88
C TYR A 108 -10.29 11.15 0.02
N ASP A 109 -11.48 11.59 -0.40
CA ASP A 109 -12.30 12.51 0.39
C ASP A 109 -12.65 11.94 1.78
N PRO A 110 -12.21 12.58 2.89
CA PRO A 110 -12.47 12.08 4.23
C PRO A 110 -13.96 11.99 4.57
N GLY A 111 -14.77 12.90 4.02
CA GLY A 111 -16.22 12.89 4.23
C GLY A 111 -16.87 11.66 3.59
N ALA A 112 -16.49 11.33 2.35
CA ALA A 112 -16.96 10.16 1.64
C ALA A 112 -16.55 8.86 2.35
N PHE A 113 -15.32 8.79 2.89
CA PHE A 113 -14.89 7.61 3.62
C PHE A 113 -15.65 7.41 4.94
N VAL A 114 -15.93 8.49 5.67
CA VAL A 114 -16.77 8.43 6.88
C VAL A 114 -18.21 8.00 6.53
N ARG A 115 -18.80 8.54 5.46
CA ARG A 115 -20.13 8.10 4.99
C ARG A 115 -20.15 6.61 4.63
N LEU A 116 -19.09 6.12 4.00
CA LEU A 116 -18.96 4.69 3.67
C LEU A 116 -18.96 3.81 4.93
N LEU A 117 -18.28 4.22 6.00
CA LEU A 117 -18.34 3.54 7.30
C LEU A 117 -19.74 3.55 7.89
N GLU A 118 -20.47 4.66 7.80
CA GLU A 118 -21.85 4.75 8.27
C GLU A 118 -22.80 3.84 7.48
N HIS A 119 -22.57 3.67 6.17
CA HIS A 119 -23.32 2.70 5.36
C HIS A 119 -23.06 1.26 5.83
N ALA A 120 -21.80 0.90 6.10
CA ALA A 120 -21.45 -0.40 6.66
C ALA A 120 -22.10 -0.64 8.04
N ASP A 121 -22.08 0.38 8.91
CA ASP A 121 -22.71 0.31 10.23
C ASP A 121 -24.24 0.10 10.14
N ARG A 122 -24.90 0.84 9.24
CA ARG A 122 -26.35 0.67 8.98
C ARG A 122 -26.69 -0.72 8.43
N ALA A 123 -25.79 -1.30 7.64
CA ALA A 123 -25.93 -2.66 7.13
C ALA A 123 -25.62 -3.75 8.17
N GLY A 124 -25.10 -3.37 9.35
CA GLY A 124 -24.67 -4.34 10.37
C GLY A 124 -23.44 -5.15 9.94
N LEU A 125 -22.56 -4.59 9.11
CA LEU A 125 -21.38 -5.26 8.56
C LEU A 125 -20.10 -4.50 8.91
N ARG A 126 -18.97 -5.22 8.95
CA ARG A 126 -17.67 -4.55 8.93
C ARG A 126 -17.44 -3.92 7.56
N LEU A 127 -16.65 -2.85 7.50
CA LEU A 127 -16.39 -2.13 6.25
C LEU A 127 -15.88 -3.04 5.13
N GLY A 128 -14.90 -3.91 5.43
CA GLY A 128 -14.38 -4.86 4.45
C GLY A 128 -15.46 -5.81 3.91
N GLU A 129 -16.31 -6.36 4.79
CA GLU A 129 -17.42 -7.26 4.44
C GLU A 129 -18.49 -6.52 3.60
N PHE A 130 -18.81 -5.28 3.99
CA PHE A 130 -19.73 -4.42 3.26
C PHE A 130 -19.23 -4.16 1.83
N LEU A 131 -17.97 -3.79 1.69
CA LEU A 131 -17.34 -3.57 0.39
C LEU A 131 -17.18 -4.86 -0.44
N LEU A 132 -16.98 -6.01 0.21
CA LEU A 132 -16.89 -7.31 -0.45
C LEU A 132 -18.17 -7.67 -1.20
N ASN A 133 -19.34 -7.24 -0.73
CA ASN A 133 -20.59 -7.43 -1.46
C ASN A 133 -20.59 -6.66 -2.79
N PHE A 134 -20.18 -5.39 -2.78
CA PHE A 134 -20.03 -4.60 -4.02
C PHE A 134 -19.03 -5.24 -4.98
N ALA A 135 -17.90 -5.73 -4.47
CA ALA A 135 -16.89 -6.37 -5.30
C ALA A 135 -17.41 -7.69 -5.93
N ARG A 136 -18.20 -8.48 -5.19
CA ARG A 136 -18.85 -9.68 -5.73
C ARG A 136 -19.89 -9.35 -6.80
N ASP A 137 -20.73 -8.36 -6.56
CA ASP A 137 -21.74 -7.92 -7.53
C ASP A 137 -21.10 -7.39 -8.83
N ALA A 138 -19.91 -6.80 -8.71
CA ALA A 138 -19.09 -6.36 -9.83
C ALA A 138 -18.26 -7.49 -10.48
N ASN A 139 -18.39 -8.74 -10.04
CA ASN A 139 -17.53 -9.87 -10.45
C ASN A 139 -16.03 -9.55 -10.33
N PHE A 140 -15.64 -8.82 -9.28
CA PHE A 140 -14.28 -8.33 -9.01
C PHE A 140 -13.69 -7.41 -10.09
N ASN A 141 -14.49 -6.95 -11.05
CA ASN A 141 -14.06 -5.94 -12.01
C ASN A 141 -13.92 -4.58 -11.31
N LEU A 142 -12.70 -4.04 -11.28
CA LEU A 142 -12.37 -2.79 -10.57
C LEU A 142 -13.15 -1.56 -11.08
N LEU A 143 -13.38 -1.47 -12.39
CA LEU A 143 -14.11 -0.33 -12.97
C LEU A 143 -15.60 -0.40 -12.62
N THR A 144 -16.22 -1.57 -12.76
CA THR A 144 -17.62 -1.80 -12.36
C THR A 144 -17.80 -1.56 -10.86
N TYR A 145 -16.86 -2.03 -10.03
CA TYR A 145 -16.86 -1.77 -8.58
C TYR A 145 -16.78 -0.26 -8.27
N ARG A 146 -15.89 0.47 -8.95
CA ARG A 146 -15.78 1.94 -8.84
C ARG A 146 -17.09 2.65 -9.19
N GLN A 147 -17.73 2.25 -10.27
CA GLN A 147 -19.03 2.81 -10.69
C GLN A 147 -20.12 2.54 -9.65
N ALA A 148 -20.16 1.33 -9.08
CA ALA A 148 -21.11 0.98 -8.04
C ALA A 148 -20.90 1.80 -6.75
N LEU A 149 -19.65 1.95 -6.31
CA LEU A 149 -19.32 2.82 -5.16
C LEU A 149 -19.66 4.29 -5.43
N ARG A 150 -19.40 4.80 -6.63
CA ARG A 150 -19.80 6.15 -7.03
C ARG A 150 -21.31 6.31 -6.93
N GLY A 151 -22.08 5.34 -7.43
CA GLY A 151 -23.54 5.34 -7.34
C GLY A 151 -24.05 5.42 -5.91
N LEU A 152 -23.39 4.74 -4.97
CA LEU A 152 -23.71 4.82 -3.54
C LEU A 152 -23.36 6.17 -2.92
N LEU A 153 -22.16 6.69 -3.19
CA LEU A 153 -21.58 7.81 -2.44
C LEU A 153 -21.78 9.19 -3.09
N GLY A 154 -22.20 9.22 -4.36
CA GLY A 154 -22.19 10.42 -5.20
C GLY A 154 -20.78 10.96 -5.44
N TYR A 155 -19.74 10.13 -5.28
CA TYR A 155 -18.34 10.53 -5.28
C TYR A 155 -17.44 9.39 -5.77
N THR A 156 -16.41 9.73 -6.56
CA THR A 156 -15.26 8.86 -6.84
C THR A 156 -13.96 9.67 -6.79
N SER A 157 -12.83 8.98 -6.61
CA SER A 157 -11.50 9.60 -6.64
C SER A 157 -10.80 9.36 -7.98
N GLU A 158 -10.08 10.39 -8.45
CA GLU A 158 -9.12 10.32 -9.55
C GLU A 158 -7.86 9.51 -9.22
N GLY A 159 -7.65 9.22 -7.92
CA GLY A 159 -6.54 8.43 -7.38
C GLY A 159 -7.03 7.11 -6.79
N TYR A 160 -6.71 6.83 -5.52
CA TYR A 160 -7.10 5.58 -4.86
C TYR A 160 -8.58 5.54 -4.50
N ILE A 161 -9.15 4.34 -4.46
CA ILE A 161 -10.38 4.04 -3.71
C ILE A 161 -10.12 2.87 -2.75
N PHE A 162 -10.98 2.71 -1.74
CA PHE A 162 -10.90 1.57 -0.84
C PHE A 162 -11.59 0.34 -1.46
N HIS A 163 -10.86 -0.76 -1.54
CA HIS A 163 -11.29 -2.05 -2.07
C HIS A 163 -11.24 -3.11 -0.96
N PRO A 164 -12.18 -4.08 -0.92
CA PRO A 164 -12.12 -5.18 0.03
C PRO A 164 -10.96 -6.12 -0.31
N LEU A 165 -10.33 -6.68 0.71
CA LEU A 165 -9.26 -7.66 0.55
C LEU A 165 -9.53 -8.81 1.54
N PRO A 166 -10.16 -9.90 1.07
CA PRO A 166 -10.42 -11.07 1.89
C PRO A 166 -9.12 -11.70 2.41
N LEU A 167 -9.11 -12.02 3.70
CA LEU A 167 -8.03 -12.76 4.34
C LEU A 167 -8.39 -14.26 4.38
N GLU A 168 -7.39 -15.14 4.22
CA GLU A 168 -7.59 -16.60 4.27
C GLU A 168 -8.16 -17.09 5.61
N ASP A 169 -8.02 -16.30 6.68
CA ASP A 169 -8.58 -16.58 8.01
C ASP A 169 -10.06 -16.17 8.17
N GLY A 170 -10.71 -15.73 7.09
CA GLY A 170 -12.12 -15.35 7.04
C GLY A 170 -12.42 -13.90 7.39
N ARG A 171 -11.44 -13.12 7.88
CA ARG A 171 -11.58 -11.67 8.02
C ARG A 171 -11.57 -10.99 6.65
N VAL A 172 -12.05 -9.75 6.58
CA VAL A 172 -11.95 -8.92 5.37
C VAL A 172 -11.33 -7.58 5.73
N ALA A 173 -10.15 -7.32 5.17
CA ALA A 173 -9.48 -6.04 5.29
C ALA A 173 -9.91 -5.09 4.14
N ILE A 174 -9.45 -3.86 4.20
CA ILE A 174 -9.51 -2.92 3.09
C ILE A 174 -8.10 -2.60 2.59
N VAL A 175 -8.02 -2.18 1.34
CA VAL A 175 -6.77 -1.76 0.67
C VAL A 175 -7.08 -0.58 -0.25
N ALA A 176 -6.17 0.37 -0.38
CA ALA A 176 -6.28 1.43 -1.38
C ALA A 176 -5.86 0.89 -2.75
N ILE A 177 -6.67 1.04 -3.81
CA ILE A 177 -6.29 0.64 -5.19
C ILE A 177 -6.53 1.81 -6.14
N GLY A 178 -5.51 2.12 -6.95
CA GLY A 178 -5.52 3.25 -7.86
C GLY A 178 -6.61 3.12 -8.90
N SER A 179 -6.95 4.22 -9.56
CA SER A 179 -7.74 4.13 -10.77
C SER A 179 -6.86 3.54 -11.85
N GLY A 180 -7.25 2.42 -12.45
CA GLY A 180 -6.60 1.91 -13.64
C GLY A 180 -6.66 2.91 -14.80
N TYR A 181 -6.05 2.54 -15.92
CA TYR A 181 -6.11 3.36 -17.13
C TYR A 181 -7.56 3.50 -17.66
N GLU A 182 -8.40 2.50 -17.37
CA GLU A 182 -9.79 2.38 -17.81
C GLU A 182 -10.70 3.46 -17.19
N GLY A 183 -10.31 4.06 -16.06
CA GLY A 183 -10.94 5.27 -15.53
C GLY A 183 -11.26 5.25 -14.04
N SER A 184 -11.80 6.37 -13.57
CA SER A 184 -12.16 6.61 -12.16
C SER A 184 -13.48 5.97 -11.74
N GLY A 185 -14.29 5.49 -12.69
CA GLY A 185 -15.70 5.10 -12.51
C GLY A 185 -16.69 6.24 -12.79
N ASP A 186 -16.22 7.42 -13.13
CA ASP A 186 -17.00 8.56 -13.61
C ASP A 186 -16.41 9.05 -14.94
N PRO A 187 -17.17 9.10 -16.05
CA PRO A 187 -16.68 9.64 -17.33
C PRO A 187 -16.17 11.08 -17.23
N ASP A 188 -16.69 11.88 -16.29
CA ASP A 188 -16.32 13.28 -16.10
C ASP A 188 -15.09 13.47 -15.21
N VAL A 189 -14.58 12.39 -14.59
CA VAL A 189 -13.39 12.42 -13.73
C VAL A 189 -12.28 11.60 -14.39
N ILE A 190 -11.29 12.28 -14.95
CA ILE A 190 -10.14 11.64 -15.61
C ILE A 190 -9.24 11.02 -14.54
N SER A 191 -8.86 9.75 -14.71
CA SER A 191 -7.88 9.12 -13.81
C SER A 191 -6.50 9.76 -13.99
N LYS A 192 -5.76 9.94 -12.89
CA LYS A 192 -4.38 10.47 -12.97
C LYS A 192 -3.50 9.62 -13.87
N ARG A 193 -3.67 8.31 -13.84
CA ARG A 193 -2.95 7.41 -14.76
C ARG A 193 -3.20 7.74 -16.23
N ARG A 194 -4.45 8.02 -16.62
CA ARG A 194 -4.79 8.40 -17.99
C ARG A 194 -4.29 9.80 -18.36
N GLU A 195 -4.39 10.77 -17.44
CA GLU A 195 -3.86 12.13 -17.61
C GLU A 195 -2.36 12.13 -17.97
N TYR A 196 -1.58 11.28 -17.30
CA TYR A 196 -0.13 11.15 -17.49
C TYR A 196 0.27 10.01 -18.43
N GLY A 197 -0.66 9.33 -19.10
CA GLY A 197 -0.36 8.23 -20.03
C GLY A 197 0.32 7.00 -19.41
N ILE A 198 0.04 6.69 -18.15
CA ILE A 198 0.61 5.57 -17.40
C ILE A 198 -0.37 4.39 -17.41
N ASP A 199 -0.24 3.51 -18.39
CA ASP A 199 -1.16 2.40 -18.65
C ASP A 199 -0.76 1.07 -18.00
N HIS A 200 0.41 0.98 -17.35
CA HIS A 200 0.88 -0.21 -16.65
C HIS A 200 1.66 0.10 -15.37
N LEU A 201 1.90 -0.93 -14.56
CA LEU A 201 2.80 -0.86 -13.41
C LEU A 201 4.27 -0.86 -13.86
N HIS A 202 5.04 0.11 -13.38
CA HIS A 202 6.47 0.19 -13.62
C HIS A 202 7.27 -0.44 -12.47
N ASN A 203 8.35 -1.14 -12.80
CA ASN A 203 9.42 -1.37 -11.83
C ASN A 203 10.21 -0.08 -11.58
N PHE A 204 11.12 -0.08 -10.60
CA PHE A 204 11.83 1.15 -10.24
C PHE A 204 12.65 1.76 -11.40
N GLY A 205 13.38 0.93 -12.15
CA GLY A 205 14.18 1.38 -13.28
C GLY A 205 13.34 2.07 -14.37
N SER A 206 12.24 1.44 -14.78
CA SER A 206 11.33 2.00 -15.80
C SER A 206 10.55 3.21 -15.30
N ALA A 207 10.25 3.32 -14.00
CA ALA A 207 9.61 4.51 -13.46
C ALA A 207 10.48 5.77 -13.62
N LEU A 208 11.80 5.63 -13.56
CA LEU A 208 12.76 6.75 -13.70
C LEU A 208 12.94 7.24 -15.15
N THR A 209 12.42 6.50 -16.13
CA THR A 209 12.47 6.85 -17.56
C THR A 209 11.20 7.53 -18.06
N ILE A 210 10.17 7.63 -17.22
CA ILE A 210 8.90 8.29 -17.58
C ILE A 210 9.14 9.78 -17.79
N THR A 211 8.67 10.28 -18.94
CA THR A 211 8.78 11.70 -19.33
C THR A 211 7.44 12.41 -19.40
N SER A 212 6.33 11.68 -19.28
CA SER A 212 4.98 12.26 -19.27
C SER A 212 4.66 12.99 -17.97
N LEU A 213 5.42 12.73 -16.90
CA LEU A 213 5.41 13.41 -15.62
C LEU A 213 6.76 14.10 -15.41
N ASP A 214 6.78 15.35 -14.92
CA ASP A 214 8.01 16.05 -14.53
C ASP A 214 8.58 15.47 -13.22
N LEU A 215 9.20 14.29 -13.34
CA LEU A 215 9.58 13.45 -12.23
C LEU A 215 10.73 14.05 -11.39
N ASP A 216 10.46 14.34 -10.12
CA ASP A 216 11.46 14.58 -9.09
C ASP A 216 12.20 13.27 -8.79
N ARG A 217 13.31 13.04 -9.51
CA ARG A 217 14.14 11.83 -9.37
C ARG A 217 14.63 11.60 -7.93
N PRO A 218 15.23 12.57 -7.24
CA PRO A 218 15.53 12.43 -5.80
C PRO A 218 14.31 12.05 -4.96
N GLY A 219 13.16 12.67 -5.23
CA GLY A 219 11.88 12.35 -4.59
C GLY A 219 11.41 10.92 -4.83
N GLN A 220 11.54 10.42 -6.07
CA GLN A 220 11.21 9.05 -6.45
C GLN A 220 12.12 8.02 -5.80
N ILE A 221 13.43 8.26 -5.78
CA ILE A 221 14.41 7.38 -5.10
C ILE A 221 14.13 7.36 -3.59
N GLY A 222 13.87 8.53 -2.99
CA GLY A 222 13.50 8.63 -1.59
C GLY A 222 12.23 7.85 -1.25
N TYR A 223 11.17 8.01 -2.06
CA TYR A 223 9.92 7.26 -1.89
C TYR A 223 10.14 5.74 -2.00
N PHE A 224 10.94 5.30 -2.97
CA PHE A 224 11.19 3.88 -3.16
C PHE A 224 12.00 3.28 -2.00
N ALA A 225 12.99 4.02 -1.48
CA ALA A 225 13.73 3.64 -0.28
C ALA A 225 12.79 3.40 0.92
N GLU A 226 11.78 4.25 1.13
CA GLU A 226 10.76 4.07 2.19
C GLU A 226 9.99 2.75 2.06
N CYS A 227 9.69 2.33 0.81
CA CYS A 227 8.96 1.10 0.55
C CYS A 227 9.82 -0.14 0.84
N LEU A 228 11.11 -0.10 0.49
CA LEU A 228 12.03 -1.21 0.69
C LEU A 228 12.33 -1.51 2.16
N LEU A 229 12.13 -0.54 3.07
CA LEU A 229 12.28 -0.75 4.50
C LEU A 229 11.39 -1.85 5.06
N GLY A 230 10.26 -2.17 4.40
CA GLY A 230 9.45 -3.33 4.75
C GLY A 230 10.24 -4.64 4.78
N GLY A 231 11.21 -4.80 3.88
CA GLY A 231 12.06 -5.99 3.84
C GLY A 231 12.98 -6.11 5.06
N MET A 232 13.27 -5.02 5.78
CA MET A 232 14.01 -5.08 7.06
C MET A 232 13.21 -5.79 8.16
N HIS A 233 11.89 -5.90 7.99
CA HIS A 233 10.97 -6.63 8.86
C HIS A 233 10.65 -8.04 8.35
N GLY A 234 11.42 -8.54 7.38
CA GLY A 234 11.28 -9.88 6.81
C GLY A 234 10.13 -10.03 5.81
N LEU A 235 9.50 -8.92 5.38
CA LEU A 235 8.47 -8.96 4.34
C LEU A 235 9.09 -9.24 2.98
N ALA A 236 8.44 -10.05 2.15
CA ALA A 236 8.91 -10.38 0.81
C ALA A 236 8.98 -9.14 -0.10
N MET A 237 10.17 -8.82 -0.62
CA MET A 237 10.44 -7.64 -1.46
C MET A 237 10.92 -7.98 -2.88
N ALA A 238 10.93 -9.27 -3.24
CA ALA A 238 11.45 -9.73 -4.53
C ALA A 238 10.76 -9.07 -5.73
N ASP A 239 9.47 -8.76 -5.62
CA ASP A 239 8.71 -8.04 -6.65
C ASP A 239 9.22 -6.61 -6.86
N LEU A 240 9.51 -5.88 -5.78
CA LEU A 240 10.05 -4.51 -5.87
C LEU A 240 11.50 -4.49 -6.32
N MET A 241 12.29 -5.47 -5.89
CA MET A 241 13.69 -5.61 -6.27
C MET A 241 13.88 -6.24 -7.67
N SER A 242 12.79 -6.60 -8.35
CA SER A 242 12.84 -7.14 -9.71
C SER A 242 13.45 -6.12 -10.67
N GLY A 243 14.55 -6.50 -11.33
CA GLY A 243 15.30 -5.62 -12.22
C GLY A 243 16.24 -4.64 -11.50
N PHE A 244 16.52 -4.84 -10.20
CA PHE A 244 17.58 -4.11 -9.52
C PHE A 244 18.95 -4.54 -10.07
N GLU A 245 19.71 -3.56 -10.55
CA GLU A 245 21.08 -3.74 -11.03
C GLU A 245 21.99 -2.84 -10.18
N PRO A 246 22.99 -3.38 -9.45
CA PRO A 246 23.91 -2.57 -8.64
C PRO A 246 24.64 -1.49 -9.45
N GLU A 247 24.79 -1.72 -10.76
CA GLU A 247 25.54 -0.88 -11.68
C GLU A 247 24.66 0.21 -12.32
N ALA A 248 23.34 0.20 -12.04
CA ALA A 248 22.44 1.21 -12.55
C ALA A 248 22.78 2.61 -11.99
N PRO A 249 22.62 3.70 -12.77
CA PRO A 249 23.00 5.05 -12.35
C PRO A 249 22.32 5.54 -11.06
N TRP A 250 21.18 4.96 -10.69
CA TRP A 250 20.40 5.31 -9.51
C TRP A 250 20.69 4.41 -8.29
N ALA A 251 21.39 3.28 -8.47
CA ALA A 251 21.52 2.24 -7.44
C ALA A 251 22.31 2.71 -6.22
N ALA A 252 23.41 3.44 -6.45
CA ALA A 252 24.24 3.99 -5.36
C ALA A 252 23.46 5.00 -4.50
N GLU A 253 22.68 5.87 -5.12
CA GLU A 253 21.84 6.83 -4.40
C GLU A 253 20.70 6.12 -3.64
N LEU A 254 20.07 5.10 -4.23
CA LEU A 254 19.07 4.29 -3.53
C LEU A 254 19.67 3.60 -2.30
N ALA A 255 20.83 2.97 -2.45
CA ALA A 255 21.55 2.30 -1.35
C ALA A 255 21.87 3.29 -0.22
N ARG A 256 22.34 4.49 -0.56
CA ARG A 256 22.62 5.55 0.39
C ARG A 256 21.35 5.99 1.13
N ARG A 257 20.24 6.21 0.41
CA ARG A 257 18.96 6.60 1.01
C ARG A 257 18.41 5.55 1.96
N VAL A 258 18.54 4.27 1.62
CA VAL A 258 18.17 3.17 2.53
C VAL A 258 19.05 3.17 3.77
N ALA A 259 20.37 3.32 3.63
CA ALA A 259 21.30 3.39 4.75
C ALA A 259 20.96 4.53 5.73
N ASP A 260 20.66 5.72 5.19
CA ASP A 260 20.35 6.92 5.98
C ASP A 260 19.18 6.72 6.96
N VAL A 261 18.19 5.90 6.59
CA VAL A 261 16.95 5.74 7.35
C VAL A 261 16.83 4.38 8.05
N MET A 262 17.64 3.38 7.66
CA MET A 262 17.57 2.04 8.23
C MET A 262 17.84 2.03 9.75
N ALA A 263 18.76 2.87 10.24
CA ALA A 263 19.16 2.90 11.64
C ALA A 263 18.00 3.27 12.60
N VAL A 264 17.02 4.03 12.13
CA VAL A 264 15.87 4.48 12.92
C VAL A 264 14.59 3.69 12.64
N GLU A 265 14.61 2.80 11.65
CA GLU A 265 13.39 2.14 11.15
C GLU A 265 12.73 1.27 12.21
N ALA A 266 13.49 0.47 12.97
CA ALA A 266 12.90 -0.38 14.01
C ALA A 266 12.19 0.44 15.10
N THR A 267 12.75 1.57 15.52
CA THR A 267 12.13 2.49 16.49
C THR A 267 10.87 3.11 15.89
N HIS A 268 10.95 3.65 14.68
CA HIS A 268 9.77 4.20 14.00
C HIS A 268 8.67 3.16 13.79
N PHE A 269 9.02 1.91 13.51
CA PHE A 269 8.05 0.84 13.30
C PHE A 269 7.28 0.53 14.59
N LEU A 270 7.96 0.44 15.73
CA LEU A 270 7.32 0.26 17.03
C LEU A 270 6.41 1.44 17.37
N ASP A 271 6.89 2.67 17.17
CA ASP A 271 6.11 3.90 17.41
C ASP A 271 4.86 3.98 16.50
N ALA A 272 4.99 3.52 15.26
CA ALA A 272 3.92 3.56 14.27
C ALA A 272 2.87 2.46 14.42
N THR A 273 3.18 1.37 15.14
CA THR A 273 2.31 0.17 15.20
C THR A 273 1.79 -0.14 16.59
N SER A 274 2.21 0.63 17.60
CA SER A 274 1.91 0.40 19.02
C SER A 274 2.27 -1.01 19.51
N LEU A 275 3.10 -1.73 18.76
CA LEU A 275 3.50 -3.09 19.10
C LEU A 275 4.39 -3.09 20.34
N ALA A 276 4.10 -4.00 21.27
CA ALA A 276 5.09 -4.38 22.27
C ALA A 276 6.32 -4.99 21.58
N ALA A 277 7.52 -4.67 22.08
CA ALA A 277 8.78 -5.14 21.50
C ALA A 277 8.86 -6.67 21.37
N GLU A 278 8.22 -7.41 22.28
CA GLU A 278 8.11 -8.87 22.21
C GLU A 278 7.26 -9.34 21.02
N ASN A 279 6.11 -8.70 20.79
CA ASN A 279 5.24 -9.00 19.65
C ASN A 279 5.93 -8.67 18.32
N TYR A 280 6.67 -7.56 18.27
CA TYR A 280 7.50 -7.22 17.11
C TYR A 280 8.55 -8.31 16.83
N ARG A 281 9.33 -8.72 17.85
CA ARG A 281 10.33 -9.77 17.69
C ARG A 281 9.71 -11.09 17.21
N ARG A 282 8.57 -11.47 17.77
CA ARG A 282 7.85 -12.70 17.43
C ARG A 282 7.29 -12.70 16.01
N ARG A 283 6.77 -11.56 15.54
CA ARG A 283 6.07 -11.47 14.24
C ARG A 283 6.98 -11.10 13.07
N PHE A 284 8.01 -10.28 13.30
CA PHE A 284 8.81 -9.67 12.22
C PHE A 284 10.30 -10.03 12.29
N ALA A 285 10.90 -10.07 13.48
CA ALA A 285 12.36 -10.22 13.60
C ALA A 285 12.88 -11.67 13.43
N VAL A 286 11.99 -12.64 13.20
CA VAL A 286 12.33 -14.08 13.21
C VAL A 286 13.25 -14.47 12.05
N ARG A 287 13.06 -13.87 10.86
CA ARG A 287 13.79 -14.23 9.64
C ARG A 287 14.92 -13.26 9.27
N GLY A 288 15.04 -12.15 9.99
CA GLY A 288 15.91 -11.03 9.59
C GLY A 288 15.45 -10.35 8.30
N PRO A 289 16.32 -9.53 7.68
CA PRO A 289 15.99 -8.82 6.44
C PRO A 289 15.75 -9.78 5.27
N ASP A 290 14.81 -9.44 4.40
CA ASP A 290 14.48 -10.21 3.20
C ASP A 290 15.70 -10.42 2.29
N PRO A 291 15.95 -11.66 1.80
CA PRO A 291 17.13 -11.95 0.99
C PRO A 291 17.22 -11.16 -0.32
N SER A 292 16.08 -10.72 -0.90
CA SER A 292 16.10 -9.95 -2.15
C SER A 292 16.78 -8.58 -1.99
N LEU A 293 16.94 -8.08 -0.76
CA LEU A 293 17.64 -6.84 -0.47
C LEU A 293 19.17 -7.01 -0.39
N GLU A 294 19.71 -8.24 -0.46
CA GLU A 294 21.13 -8.48 -0.18
C GLU A 294 22.08 -7.63 -1.03
N ALA A 295 21.85 -7.57 -2.35
CA ALA A 295 22.68 -6.78 -3.26
C ALA A 295 22.66 -5.28 -2.89
N LEU A 296 21.50 -4.75 -2.55
CA LEU A 296 21.33 -3.36 -2.12
C LEU A 296 22.04 -3.09 -0.77
N LEU A 297 21.91 -4.00 0.19
CA LEU A 297 22.52 -3.86 1.51
C LEU A 297 24.06 -3.94 1.45
N ARG A 298 24.62 -4.78 0.58
CA ARG A 298 26.06 -4.81 0.31
C ARG A 298 26.54 -3.49 -0.31
N LEU A 299 25.80 -2.97 -1.29
CA LEU A 299 26.09 -1.66 -1.90
C LEU A 299 26.02 -0.52 -0.87
N ALA A 300 25.10 -0.62 0.09
CA ALA A 300 24.93 0.31 1.19
C ALA A 300 25.98 0.14 2.32
N ARG A 301 26.84 -0.89 2.27
CA ARG A 301 27.81 -1.27 3.32
C ARG A 301 27.18 -1.60 4.67
N LEU A 302 26.00 -2.23 4.62
CA LEU A 302 25.24 -2.68 5.80
C LEU A 302 25.33 -4.20 5.98
N LYS A 303 25.91 -4.90 5.00
CA LYS A 303 26.26 -6.33 5.01
C LYS A 303 27.57 -6.55 4.27
#